data_AF-A0A919KD30-F1
#
_entry.id   AF-A0A919KD30-F1
#
_cell.length_a   1.000
_cell.length_b   1.000
_cell.length_c   1.000
_cell.angle_alpha   90.00
_cell.angle_beta   90.00
_cell.angle_gamma   90.00
#
_symmetry.space_group_name_H-M   'P 1'
#
loop_
_entity.id
_entity.type
_entity.pdbx_description
1 polymer ?
#
loop_
_entity_poly.entity_id
_entity_poly.type
_entity_poly.pdbx_seq_one_letter_code
_entity_poly.pdbx_strand_id
1 'polypeptide(L)'
;MFADPPGTRRPRRDVRIREAPPGTDLFATAGDVWRRGGCQVDDTYTGSGRTVVAHDPAGYVLVLTESAGAAAVLSVLGPPTSRRDPRLILGVVTGAVLGPVATCASFLFALDRSAFSERWPASGAWLMWIWLPLLLAVGGLLLASASTRRFGTGLLIGCAATGIATSGICTAMLR
;
A
#
# COMPACT_ATOMS: atom_id res chain seq x y z
N MET A 1 17.13 11.75 -18.41
CA MET A 1 16.84 11.59 -16.97
C MET A 1 15.51 12.30 -16.71
N PHE A 2 14.45 11.58 -16.31
CA PHE A 2 13.15 12.20 -16.05
C PHE A 2 13.24 13.06 -14.78
N ALA A 3 13.02 14.37 -14.92
CA ALA A 3 12.96 15.28 -13.79
C ALA A 3 11.56 15.22 -13.16
N ASP A 4 11.50 15.12 -11.83
CA ASP A 4 10.23 15.21 -11.11
C ASP A 4 9.67 16.63 -11.22
N PRO A 5 8.34 16.80 -11.37
CA PRO A 5 7.69 18.10 -11.26
C PRO A 5 7.99 18.77 -9.91
N PRO A 6 8.10 20.11 -9.86
CA PRO A 6 8.39 20.83 -8.62
C PRO A 6 7.35 20.51 -7.53
N GLY A 7 7.82 20.19 -6.32
CA GLY A 7 6.97 19.85 -5.17
C GLY A 7 6.54 18.38 -5.08
N THR A 8 6.87 17.56 -6.09
CA THR A 8 6.68 16.11 -6.03
C THR A 8 8.01 15.39 -5.86
N ARG A 9 8.01 14.29 -5.09
CA ARG A 9 9.11 13.34 -5.09
C ARG A 9 8.58 11.99 -5.51
N ARG A 10 9.25 11.33 -6.44
CA ARG A 10 8.98 9.92 -6.74
C ARG A 10 10.00 9.06 -6.02
N PRO A 11 9.58 8.03 -5.26
CA PRO A 11 10.52 7.03 -4.80
C PRO A 11 11.09 6.34 -6.05
N ARG A 12 12.41 6.27 -6.14
CA ARG A 12 13.12 5.70 -7.27
C ARG A 12 13.97 4.54 -6.80
N ARG A 13 13.94 3.44 -7.55
CA ARG A 13 14.82 2.28 -7.34
C ARG A 13 15.41 1.85 -8.66
N ASP A 14 16.74 1.82 -8.71
CA ASP A 14 17.48 1.44 -9.90
C ASP A 14 18.11 0.06 -9.71
N VAL A 15 18.00 -0.78 -10.72
CA VAL A 15 18.58 -2.12 -10.77
C VAL A 15 19.41 -2.24 -12.04
N ARG A 16 20.67 -2.67 -11.90
CA ARG A 16 21.54 -2.94 -13.05
C ARG A 16 21.43 -4.40 -13.45
N ILE A 17 21.15 -4.65 -14.73
CA ILE A 17 21.08 -5.99 -15.30
C ILE A 17 22.50 -6.31 -15.78
N ARG A 18 23.16 -7.25 -15.10
CA ARG A 18 24.57 -7.59 -15.38
C ARG A 18 24.72 -8.47 -16.62
N GLU A 19 23.84 -9.44 -16.78
CA GLU A 19 23.85 -10.37 -17.91
C GLU A 19 22.42 -10.62 -18.36
N ALA A 20 22.17 -10.43 -19.66
CA ALA A 20 20.97 -10.92 -20.30
C ALA A 20 21.20 -12.36 -20.77
N PRO A 21 20.21 -13.25 -20.71
CA PRO A 21 20.35 -14.58 -21.28
C PRO A 21 20.72 -14.51 -22.77
N PRO A 22 21.63 -15.38 -23.26
CA PRO A 22 22.08 -15.34 -24.64
C PRO A 22 20.90 -15.50 -25.61
N GLY A 23 20.88 -14.69 -26.67
CA GLY A 23 19.82 -14.68 -27.68
C GLY A 23 18.51 -14.03 -27.26
N THR A 24 18.43 -13.43 -26.06
CA THR A 24 17.21 -12.75 -25.59
C THR A 24 17.29 -11.25 -25.88
N ASP A 25 16.33 -10.72 -26.66
CA ASP A 25 16.10 -9.28 -26.71
C ASP A 25 15.40 -8.86 -25.41
N LEU A 26 16.20 -8.33 -24.49
CA LEU A 26 15.77 -7.88 -23.17
C LEU A 26 14.65 -6.82 -23.26
N PHE A 27 14.71 -5.93 -24.25
CA PHE A 27 13.76 -4.83 -24.40
C PHE A 27 12.44 -5.30 -24.99
N ALA A 28 12.48 -6.15 -26.00
CA ALA A 28 11.27 -6.79 -26.54
C ALA A 28 10.57 -7.62 -25.46
N THR A 29 11.35 -8.43 -24.73
CA THR A 29 10.84 -9.26 -23.64
C THR A 29 10.21 -8.42 -22.53
N ALA A 30 10.88 -7.37 -22.08
CA ALA A 30 10.35 -6.46 -21.06
C ALA A 30 9.06 -5.79 -21.52
N GLY A 31 9.05 -5.26 -22.75
CA GLY A 31 7.87 -4.64 -23.35
C GLY A 31 6.66 -5.59 -23.42
N ASP A 32 6.88 -6.85 -23.81
CA ASP A 32 5.83 -7.86 -23.86
C ASP A 32 5.32 -8.27 -22.48
N VAL A 33 6.21 -8.38 -21.48
CA VAL A 33 5.81 -8.65 -20.10
C VAL A 33 4.98 -7.49 -19.53
N TRP A 34 5.39 -6.25 -19.77
CA TRP A 34 4.68 -5.07 -19.28
C TRP A 34 3.33 -4.85 -19.97
N ARG A 35 3.26 -5.06 -21.30
CA ARG A 35 1.98 -5.03 -22.03
C ARG A 35 1.01 -6.10 -21.52
N ARG A 36 1.49 -7.33 -21.28
CA ARG A 36 0.67 -8.40 -20.66
C ARG A 36 0.22 -8.06 -19.24
N GLY A 37 1.02 -7.29 -18.50
CA GLY A 37 0.65 -6.73 -17.21
C GLY A 37 -0.34 -5.56 -17.26
N GLY A 38 -0.78 -5.15 -18.46
CA GLY A 38 -1.70 -4.03 -18.64
C GLY A 38 -1.04 -2.65 -18.58
N CYS A 39 0.29 -2.58 -18.65
CA CYS A 39 1.00 -1.30 -18.77
C CYS A 39 0.91 -0.76 -20.20
N GLN A 40 0.83 0.57 -20.32
CA GLN A 40 1.06 1.25 -21.59
C GLN A 40 2.57 1.35 -21.80
N VAL A 41 3.08 0.85 -22.93
CA VAL A 41 4.52 0.75 -23.19
C VAL A 41 4.89 1.60 -24.40
N ASP A 42 5.88 2.46 -24.22
CA ASP A 42 6.50 3.28 -25.26
C ASP A 42 7.95 2.84 -25.44
N ASP A 43 8.33 2.43 -26.66
CA ASP A 43 9.71 2.09 -27.02
C ASP A 43 10.28 3.25 -27.84
N THR A 44 11.41 3.81 -27.38
CA THR A 44 12.07 4.94 -28.04
C THR A 44 13.55 4.65 -28.20
N TYR A 45 14.04 4.86 -29.42
CA TYR A 45 15.47 4.83 -29.70
C TYR A 45 16.02 6.26 -29.66
N THR A 46 16.96 6.52 -28.76
CA THR A 46 17.65 7.82 -28.67
C THR A 46 19.08 7.68 -29.17
N GLY A 47 19.74 8.77 -29.56
CA GLY A 47 21.17 8.74 -29.90
C GLY A 47 22.07 8.24 -28.76
N SER A 48 21.57 8.23 -27.52
CA SER A 48 22.23 7.67 -26.33
C SER A 48 21.98 6.17 -26.09
N GLY A 49 21.14 5.51 -26.91
CA GLY A 49 20.79 4.09 -26.81
C GLY A 49 19.29 3.82 -26.75
N ARG A 50 18.91 2.55 -26.53
CA ARG A 50 17.51 2.08 -26.52
C ARG A 50 16.88 2.33 -25.14
N THR A 51 15.66 2.84 -25.14
CA THR A 51 14.88 3.09 -23.92
C THR A 51 13.45 2.59 -24.10
N VAL A 52 12.99 1.72 -23.20
CA VAL A 52 11.58 1.32 -23.12
C VAL A 52 11.01 1.87 -21.82
N VAL A 53 9.91 2.59 -21.93
CA VAL A 53 9.17 3.16 -20.81
C VAL A 53 7.82 2.46 -20.73
N ALA A 54 7.41 2.06 -19.53
CA ALA A 54 6.08 1.53 -19.28
C ALA A 54 5.39 2.27 -18.14
N HIS A 55 4.13 2.61 -18.39
CA HIS A 55 3.23 3.27 -17.46
C HIS A 55 2.22 2.25 -16.94
N ASP A 56 2.29 1.98 -15.64
CA ASP A 56 1.37 1.09 -14.94
C ASP A 56 0.11 1.85 -14.49
N PRO A 57 -1.09 1.22 -14.51
CA PRO A 57 -2.33 1.84 -14.04
C PRO A 57 -2.30 2.35 -12.59
N ALA A 58 -1.44 1.80 -11.72
CA ALA A 58 -1.26 2.32 -10.35
C ALA A 58 -0.33 3.54 -10.29
N GLY A 59 0.14 4.05 -11.43
CA GLY A 59 0.95 5.26 -11.57
C GLY A 59 2.45 5.04 -11.44
N TYR A 60 2.91 3.79 -11.47
CA TYR A 60 4.34 3.47 -11.56
C TYR A 60 4.85 3.73 -12.98
N VAL A 61 6.12 4.14 -13.07
CA VAL A 61 6.83 4.28 -14.34
C VAL A 61 8.05 3.37 -14.30
N LEU A 62 8.07 2.39 -15.20
CA LEU A 62 9.17 1.46 -15.40
C LEU A 62 9.99 1.97 -16.57
N VAL A 63 11.30 2.10 -16.41
CA VAL A 63 12.18 2.62 -17.44
C VAL A 63 13.35 1.66 -17.58
N LEU A 64 13.45 1.00 -18.73
CA LEU A 64 14.60 0.18 -19.09
C LEU A 64 15.43 0.94 -20.10
N THR A 65 16.68 1.23 -19.75
CA THR A 65 17.62 2.00 -20.58
C THR A 65 18.91 1.24 -20.75
N GLU A 66 19.44 1.21 -21.96
CA GLU A 66 20.82 0.81 -22.22
C GLU A 66 21.52 1.94 -22.95
N SER A 67 22.71 2.29 -22.48
CA SER A 67 23.59 3.22 -23.18
C SER A 67 24.70 2.44 -23.87
N ALA A 68 25.17 2.94 -25.02
CA ALA A 68 26.19 2.26 -25.82
C ALA A 68 27.42 1.87 -24.97
N GLY A 69 27.63 0.57 -24.78
CA GLY A 69 28.76 0.03 -23.99
C GLY A 69 28.53 -0.01 -22.46
N ALA A 70 27.33 0.27 -21.97
CA ALA A 70 26.97 0.19 -20.55
C ALA A 70 25.92 -0.90 -20.30
N ALA A 71 25.91 -1.46 -19.09
CA ALA A 71 24.90 -2.43 -18.68
C ALA A 71 23.49 -1.81 -18.71
N ALA A 72 22.50 -2.59 -19.13
CA ALA A 72 21.10 -2.18 -19.09
C ALA A 72 20.66 -1.87 -17.65
N VAL A 73 19.95 -0.76 -17.46
CA VAL A 73 19.45 -0.30 -16.16
C VAL A 73 17.94 -0.29 -16.20
N LEU A 74 17.33 -0.98 -15.23
CA LEU A 74 15.91 -0.91 -14.94
C LEU A 74 15.69 0.06 -13.78
N SER A 75 15.05 1.18 -14.07
CA SER A 75 14.58 2.16 -13.10
C SER A 75 13.09 1.99 -12.85
N VAL A 76 12.72 1.80 -11.59
CA VAL A 76 11.32 1.79 -11.14
C VAL A 76 11.05 3.09 -10.41
N LEU A 77 10.20 3.93 -10.98
CA LEU A 77 9.71 5.15 -10.36
C LEU A 77 8.32 4.89 -9.81
N GLY A 78 8.14 5.11 -8.51
CA GLY A 78 6.84 5.04 -7.88
C GLY A 78 5.92 6.20 -8.30
N PRO A 79 4.62 6.08 -7.98
CA PRO A 79 3.68 7.16 -8.24
C PRO A 79 4.09 8.42 -7.47
N PRO A 80 3.79 9.62 -8.00
CA PRO A 80 4.13 10.87 -7.32
C PRO A 80 3.48 10.87 -5.94
N THR A 81 4.31 10.98 -4.91
CA THR A 81 3.83 11.18 -3.55
C THR A 81 3.82 12.68 -3.31
N SER A 82 2.61 13.24 -3.16
CA SER A 82 2.47 14.56 -2.58
C SER A 82 2.90 14.45 -1.11
N ARG A 83 3.71 15.39 -0.63
CA ARG A 83 4.15 15.48 0.78
C ARG A 83 2.97 15.49 1.76
N ARG A 84 1.78 15.80 1.28
CA ARG A 84 0.50 15.78 1.99
C ARG A 84 -0.49 14.99 1.12
N ASP A 85 -0.62 13.69 1.36
CA ASP A 85 -1.64 12.88 0.70
C ASP A 85 -2.91 12.88 1.57
N PRO A 86 -3.94 13.68 1.22
CA PRO A 86 -5.12 13.84 2.04
C PRO A 86 -5.90 12.52 2.17
N ARG A 87 -5.80 11.60 1.20
CA ARG A 87 -6.50 10.31 1.26
C ARG A 87 -5.82 9.34 2.22
N LEU A 88 -4.48 9.36 2.25
CA LEU A 88 -3.72 8.59 3.22
C LEU A 88 -3.94 9.13 4.64
N ILE A 89 -3.89 10.46 4.82
CA ILE A 89 -4.16 11.11 6.11
C ILE A 89 -5.59 10.82 6.57
N LEU A 90 -6.59 10.94 5.68
CA LEU A 90 -7.97 10.63 6.00
C LEU A 90 -8.14 9.16 6.40
N GLY A 91 -7.45 8.24 5.71
CA GLY A 91 -7.42 6.83 6.09
C GLY A 91 -6.85 6.62 7.49
N VAL A 92 -5.69 7.23 7.79
CA VAL A 92 -5.05 7.17 9.12
C VAL A 92 -5.96 7.73 10.20
N VAL A 93 -6.55 8.90 9.99
CA VAL A 93 -7.48 9.54 10.95
C VAL A 93 -8.72 8.67 11.14
N THR A 94 -9.29 8.14 10.07
CA THR A 94 -10.49 7.29 10.14
C THR A 94 -10.21 5.99 10.90
N GLY A 95 -9.09 5.32 10.61
CA GLY A 95 -8.67 4.13 11.35
C GLY A 95 -8.35 4.44 12.82
N ALA A 96 -7.76 5.61 13.08
CA ALA A 96 -7.42 6.05 14.42
C ALA A 96 -8.66 6.41 15.28
N VAL A 97 -9.74 6.91 14.67
CA VAL A 97 -11.01 7.23 15.35
C VAL A 97 -11.90 6.00 15.50
N LEU A 98 -11.99 5.15 14.47
CA LEU A 98 -12.82 3.94 14.53
C LEU A 98 -12.29 2.93 15.55
N GLY A 99 -10.97 2.85 15.74
CA GLY A 99 -10.36 1.91 16.70
C GLY A 99 -10.89 2.09 18.13
N PRO A 100 -10.73 3.27 18.77
CA PRO A 100 -11.22 3.52 20.13
C PRO A 100 -12.74 3.47 20.20
N VAL A 101 -13.45 4.04 19.22
CA VAL A 101 -14.92 4.07 19.22
C VAL A 101 -15.49 2.66 19.16
N ALA A 102 -14.95 1.77 18.34
CA ALA A 102 -15.39 0.38 18.27
C ALA A 102 -15.10 -0.37 19.58
N THR A 103 -13.91 -0.18 20.16
CA THR A 103 -13.53 -0.83 21.42
C THR A 103 -14.38 -0.32 22.59
N CYS A 104 -14.60 0.99 22.69
CA CYS A 104 -15.41 1.63 23.73
C CYS A 104 -16.90 1.31 23.57
N ALA A 105 -17.45 1.37 22.35
CA ALA A 105 -18.84 1.00 22.09
C ALA A 105 -19.10 -0.44 22.49
N SER A 106 -18.15 -1.34 22.24
CA SER A 106 -18.31 -2.75 22.56
C SER A 106 -18.15 -3.05 24.05
N PHE A 107 -17.29 -2.30 24.74
CA PHE A 107 -17.22 -2.34 26.19
C PHE A 107 -18.51 -1.80 26.83
N LEU A 108 -19.04 -0.69 26.33
CA LEU A 108 -20.32 -0.13 26.79
C LEU A 108 -21.49 -1.08 26.48
N PHE A 109 -21.50 -1.72 25.31
CA PHE A 109 -22.53 -2.71 24.95
C PHE A 109 -22.42 -3.98 25.80
N ALA A 110 -21.21 -4.38 26.18
CA ALA A 110 -20.97 -5.47 27.13
C ALA A 110 -21.43 -5.08 28.54
N LEU A 111 -21.20 -3.84 28.97
CA LEU A 111 -21.63 -3.32 30.28
C LEU A 111 -23.15 -3.11 30.35
N ASP A 112 -23.77 -2.56 29.32
CA ASP A 112 -25.23 -2.39 29.22
C ASP A 112 -25.95 -3.75 29.25
N ARG A 113 -25.34 -4.78 28.66
CA ARG A 113 -25.80 -6.17 28.77
C ARG A 113 -25.43 -6.86 30.08
N SER A 114 -24.49 -6.33 30.87
CA SER A 114 -24.11 -6.89 32.18
C SER A 114 -25.14 -6.62 33.29
N ALA A 115 -26.22 -5.89 32.99
CA ALA A 115 -27.43 -5.87 33.81
C ALA A 115 -28.28 -7.16 33.69
N PHE A 116 -27.90 -8.15 32.85
CA PHE A 116 -28.73 -9.34 32.60
C PHE A 116 -27.95 -10.67 32.58
N SER A 117 -27.93 -11.33 33.76
CA SER A 117 -27.88 -12.78 34.00
C SER A 117 -26.57 -13.56 33.74
N GLU A 118 -26.23 -14.39 34.74
CA GLU A 118 -25.05 -15.27 34.94
C GLU A 118 -24.83 -16.38 33.89
N ARG A 119 -25.23 -16.19 32.63
CA ARG A 119 -25.35 -17.29 31.66
C ARG A 119 -24.84 -17.00 30.27
N TRP A 120 -23.75 -16.26 30.15
CA TRP A 120 -23.05 -16.16 28.87
C TRP A 120 -21.86 -17.13 28.80
N PRO A 121 -21.88 -18.11 27.87
CA PRO A 121 -20.72 -18.95 27.58
C PRO A 121 -19.57 -18.11 27.03
N ALA A 122 -18.37 -18.68 26.97
CA ALA A 122 -17.16 -18.10 26.36
C ALA A 122 -17.33 -17.53 24.92
N SER A 123 -18.50 -17.70 24.29
CA SER A 123 -18.90 -17.14 23.01
C SER A 123 -19.13 -15.62 23.00
N GLY A 124 -19.40 -14.98 24.15
CA GLY A 124 -19.58 -13.52 24.23
C GLY A 124 -18.32 -12.71 23.93
N ALA A 125 -17.15 -13.25 24.31
CA ALA A 125 -15.87 -12.65 23.97
C ALA A 125 -15.66 -12.57 22.45
N TRP A 126 -16.23 -13.49 21.67
CA TRP A 126 -16.06 -13.52 20.22
C TRP A 126 -16.73 -12.33 19.51
N LEU A 127 -17.86 -11.85 20.02
CA LEU A 127 -18.52 -10.63 19.54
C LEU A 127 -17.66 -9.38 19.80
N MET A 128 -16.83 -9.38 20.86
CA MET A 128 -15.82 -8.34 21.07
C MET A 128 -14.65 -8.40 20.09
N TRP A 129 -14.51 -9.45 19.28
CA TRP A 129 -13.43 -9.54 18.30
C TRP A 129 -13.91 -9.45 16.87
N ILE A 130 -15.23 -9.39 16.64
CA ILE A 130 -15.83 -9.47 15.30
C ILE A 130 -15.55 -8.23 14.43
N TRP A 131 -15.24 -7.06 15.04
CA TRP A 131 -14.88 -5.86 14.30
C TRP A 131 -13.47 -5.93 13.72
N LEU A 132 -12.56 -6.71 14.32
CA LEU A 132 -11.18 -6.83 13.86
C LEU A 132 -11.09 -7.49 12.46
N PRO A 133 -11.71 -8.67 12.20
CA PRO A 133 -11.74 -9.24 10.86
C PRO A 133 -12.54 -8.39 9.89
N LEU A 134 -13.59 -7.66 10.36
CA LEU A 134 -14.34 -6.74 9.51
C LEU A 134 -13.46 -5.59 9.01
N LEU A 135 -12.69 -4.94 9.90
CA LEU A 135 -11.77 -3.87 9.55
C LEU A 135 -10.61 -4.37 8.66
N LEU A 136 -10.11 -5.58 8.91
CA LEU A 136 -9.11 -6.22 8.05
C LEU A 136 -9.68 -6.54 6.66
N ALA A 137 -10.91 -7.05 6.59
CA ALA A 137 -11.58 -7.34 5.32
C ALA A 137 -11.86 -6.05 4.54
N VAL A 138 -12.36 -5.00 5.18
CA VAL A 138 -12.61 -3.70 4.55
C VAL A 138 -11.29 -3.04 4.10
N GLY A 139 -10.26 -3.03 4.95
CA GLY A 139 -8.93 -2.52 4.60
C GLY A 139 -8.29 -3.30 3.45
N GLY A 140 -8.41 -4.63 3.45
CA GLY A 140 -7.96 -5.52 2.38
C GLY A 140 -8.71 -5.29 1.06
N LEU A 141 -10.03 -5.13 1.11
CA LEU A 141 -10.86 -4.84 -0.06
C LEU A 141 -10.47 -3.47 -0.67
N LEU A 142 -10.18 -2.48 0.17
CA LEU A 142 -9.73 -1.16 -0.26
C LEU A 142 -8.31 -1.16 -0.84
N LEU A 143 -7.48 -2.17 -0.54
CA LEU A 143 -6.17 -2.38 -1.18
C LEU A 143 -6.29 -2.99 -2.59
N ALA A 144 -7.40 -3.66 -2.91
CA ALA A 144 -7.59 -4.28 -4.21
C ALA A 144 -7.77 -3.22 -5.32
N SER A 145 -8.53 -2.15 -5.05
CA SER A 145 -8.75 -1.07 -6.01
C SER A 145 -7.61 -0.04 -6.01
N ALA A 146 -7.05 0.22 -7.19
CA ALA A 146 -5.95 1.17 -7.40
C ALA A 146 -6.29 2.60 -6.92
N SER A 147 -7.58 2.99 -6.98
CA SER A 147 -8.03 4.32 -6.55
C SER A 147 -8.14 4.47 -5.02
N THR A 148 -8.31 3.37 -4.29
CA THR A 148 -8.51 3.35 -2.82
C THR A 148 -7.31 2.83 -2.03
N ARG A 149 -6.28 2.27 -2.70
CA ARG A 149 -5.09 1.70 -2.06
C ARG A 149 -4.51 2.60 -0.96
N ARG A 150 -4.30 3.88 -1.25
CA ARG A 150 -3.68 4.82 -0.30
C ARG A 150 -4.54 5.07 0.95
N PHE A 151 -5.87 5.10 0.78
CA PHE A 151 -6.80 5.19 1.89
C PHE A 151 -6.83 3.89 2.71
N GLY A 152 -6.88 2.73 2.04
CA GLY A 152 -6.83 1.42 2.70
C GLY A 152 -5.55 1.21 3.50
N THR A 153 -4.38 1.57 2.95
CA THR A 153 -3.11 1.54 3.69
C THR A 153 -3.16 2.46 4.92
N GLY A 154 -3.68 3.68 4.77
CA GLY A 154 -3.85 4.61 5.88
C GLY A 154 -4.75 4.04 6.97
N LEU A 155 -5.88 3.45 6.60
CA LEU A 155 -6.85 2.84 7.52
C LEU A 155 -6.21 1.70 8.34
N LEU A 156 -5.45 0.82 7.69
CA LEU A 156 -4.75 -0.27 8.37
C LEU A 156 -3.66 0.24 9.33
N ILE A 157 -2.88 1.25 8.93
CA ILE A 157 -1.88 1.88 9.80
C ILE A 157 -2.55 2.53 11.01
N GLY A 158 -3.63 3.28 10.80
CA GLY A 158 -4.39 3.92 11.87
C GLY A 158 -4.93 2.90 12.88
N CYS A 159 -5.58 1.83 12.40
CA CYS A 159 -6.09 0.77 13.26
C CYS A 159 -4.99 0.06 14.04
N ALA A 160 -3.84 -0.25 13.41
CA ALA A 160 -2.72 -0.88 14.09
C ALA A 160 -2.13 0.01 15.19
N ALA A 161 -1.91 1.29 14.90
CA ALA A 161 -1.38 2.26 15.86
C ALA A 161 -2.29 2.40 17.08
N THR A 162 -3.60 2.51 16.86
CA THR A 162 -4.56 2.58 17.95
C THR A 162 -4.61 1.28 18.75
N GLY A 163 -4.62 0.12 18.10
CA GLY A 163 -4.62 -1.18 18.79
C GLY A 163 -3.41 -1.32 19.73
N ILE A 164 -2.22 -0.94 19.26
CA ILE A 164 -1.00 -0.91 20.08
C ILE A 164 -1.16 0.05 21.25
N ALA A 165 -1.60 1.29 21.00
CA ALA A 165 -1.76 2.30 22.05
C ALA A 165 -2.78 1.87 23.13
N THR A 166 -3.94 1.35 22.73
CA THR A 166 -4.96 0.87 23.65
C THR A 166 -4.45 -0.31 24.49
N SER A 167 -3.76 -1.28 23.87
CA SER A 167 -3.17 -2.40 24.61
C SER A 167 -2.12 -1.94 25.64
N GLY A 168 -1.31 -0.93 25.30
CA GLY A 168 -0.31 -0.35 26.19
C GLY A 168 -0.95 0.34 27.40
N ILE A 169 -2.01 1.12 27.19
CA ILE A 169 -2.75 1.80 28.26
C ILE A 169 -3.41 0.77 29.19
N CYS A 170 -4.08 -0.25 28.65
CA CYS A 170 -4.69 -1.31 29.47
C CYS A 170 -3.65 -2.06 30.31
N THR A 171 -2.49 -2.36 29.74
CA THR A 171 -1.40 -3.04 30.46
C THR A 171 -0.81 -2.15 31.56
N ALA A 172 -0.76 -0.83 31.34
CA ALA A 172 -0.27 0.13 32.34
C ALA A 172 -1.24 0.31 33.51
N MET A 173 -2.55 0.18 33.30
CA MET A 173 -3.57 0.28 34.37
C MET A 173 -3.69 -0.97 35.23
N LEU A 174 -3.20 -2.13 34.76
CA LEU A 174 -3.22 -3.40 35.48
C LEU A 174 -1.97 -3.63 36.35
N ARG A 175 -1.02 -2.68 36.36
CA ARG A 175 0.13 -2.65 37.27
C ARG A 175 -0.12 -1.69 38.41
#